data_AF-A0A941IA87-F1
#
_entry.id   AF-A0A941IA87-F1
#
_cell.length_a   1.000
_cell.length_b   1.000
_cell.length_c   1.000
_cell.angle_alpha   90.00
_cell.angle_beta   90.00
_cell.angle_gamma   90.00
#
_symmetry.space_group_name_H-M   'P 1'
#
loop_
_entity.id
_entity.type
_entity.pdbx_description
1 polymer ?
#
loop_
_entity_poly.entity_id
_entity_poly.type
_entity_poly.pdbx_seq_one_letter_code
_entity_poly.pdbx_strand_id
1 'polypeptide(L)'
;TSPDRVRPVSLEPNFGVVSRVNWKIQVHSVDEAAWRALEQIHKGASLEQAFEVALQTQAEFDVAQGLSQWLEWDCFADLTPHVNSFASQR
;
A
#
# COMPACT_ATOMS: atom_id res chain seq x y z
N THR A 1 -15.39 32.70 -27.98
CA THR A 1 -16.01 31.95 -26.86
C THR A 1 -15.38 30.58 -26.85
N SER A 2 -14.37 30.36 -26.01
CA SER A 2 -13.77 29.02 -25.85
C SER A 2 -14.73 28.14 -25.06
N PRO A 3 -15.09 26.93 -25.54
CA PRO A 3 -15.76 25.96 -24.71
C PRO A 3 -14.74 25.41 -23.72
N ASP A 4 -15.01 25.60 -22.42
CA ASP A 4 -14.32 24.92 -21.34
C ASP A 4 -14.31 23.42 -21.62
N ARG A 5 -13.15 22.90 -21.99
CA ARG A 5 -12.92 21.49 -22.28
C ARG A 5 -12.85 20.76 -20.95
N VAL A 6 -14.00 20.55 -20.31
CA VAL A 6 -14.13 19.67 -19.15
C VAL A 6 -13.65 18.29 -19.60
N ARG A 7 -12.48 17.86 -19.11
CA ARG A 7 -11.99 16.51 -19.41
C ARG A 7 -12.97 15.52 -18.77
N PRO A 8 -13.35 14.44 -19.46
CA PRO A 8 -14.16 13.40 -18.85
C PRO A 8 -13.44 12.87 -17.61
N VAL A 9 -14.11 12.93 -16.46
CA VAL A 9 -13.64 12.27 -15.24
C VAL A 9 -13.95 10.78 -15.43
N SER A 10 -12.92 9.94 -15.42
CA SER A 10 -13.13 8.49 -15.42
C SER A 10 -13.81 8.10 -14.11
N LEU A 11 -14.92 7.36 -14.20
CA LEU A 11 -15.68 6.86 -13.06
C LEU A 11 -15.14 5.53 -12.53
N GLU A 12 -14.06 5.02 -13.12
CA GLU A 12 -13.43 3.77 -12.69
C GLU A 12 -12.78 3.95 -11.31
N PRO A 13 -12.84 2.92 -10.44
CA PRO A 13 -12.14 2.94 -9.16
C PRO A 13 -10.65 3.19 -9.36
N ASN A 14 -10.10 4.12 -8.58
CA ASN A 14 -8.66 4.35 -8.52
C ASN A 14 -8.16 3.91 -7.15
N PHE A 15 -7.08 3.12 -7.13
CA PHE A 15 -6.49 2.62 -5.91
C PHE A 15 -5.14 3.31 -5.67
N GLY A 16 -4.82 3.55 -4.40
CA GLY A 16 -3.59 4.25 -4.06
C GLY A 16 -3.10 3.97 -2.66
N VAL A 17 -1.80 4.09 -2.48
CA VAL A 17 -1.12 4.05 -1.19
C VAL A 17 -0.67 5.46 -0.85
N VAL A 18 -0.99 5.90 0.36
CA VAL A 18 -0.43 7.12 0.93
C VAL A 18 0.65 6.71 1.92
N SER A 19 1.89 7.08 1.64
CA SER A 19 3.02 6.81 2.51
C SER A 19 3.62 8.09 3.09
N ARG A 20 4.34 7.92 4.20
CA ARG A 20 5.06 9.02 4.85
C ARG A 20 6.49 8.60 5.16
N VAL A 21 7.36 8.74 4.17
CA VAL A 21 8.80 8.43 4.31
C VAL A 21 9.55 9.72 4.63
N ASN A 22 10.41 9.70 5.65
CA ASN A 22 11.22 10.87 6.06
C ASN A 22 10.40 12.17 6.23
N TRP A 23 9.23 12.07 6.88
CA TRP A 23 8.28 13.18 7.09
C TRP A 23 7.66 13.79 5.82
N LYS A 24 7.89 13.20 4.65
CA LYS A 24 7.30 13.63 3.37
C LYS A 24 6.14 12.72 2.98
N ILE A 25 5.00 13.32 2.69
CA ILE A 25 3.82 12.60 2.20
C ILE A 25 4.01 12.31 0.72
N GLN A 26 3.77 11.06 0.33
CA GLN A 26 3.78 10.60 -1.04
C GLN A 26 2.47 9.86 -1.34
N VAL A 27 2.01 9.95 -2.58
CA VAL A 27 0.82 9.25 -3.06
C VAL A 27 1.23 8.41 -4.26
N HIS A 28 1.03 7.11 -4.15
CA HIS A 28 1.41 6.13 -5.16
C HIS A 28 0.15 5.52 -5.74
N SER A 29 0.02 5.53 -7.07
CA SER A 29 -1.04 4.78 -7.75
C SER A 29 -0.69 3.30 -7.68
N VAL A 30 -1.69 2.47 -7.38
CA VAL A 30 -1.56 1.01 -7.43
C VAL A 30 -2.69 0.41 -8.23
N ASP A 31 -2.48 -0.80 -8.74
CA ASP A 31 -3.55 -1.58 -9.36
C ASP A 31 -4.46 -2.22 -8.31
N GLU A 32 -5.57 -2.81 -8.77
CA GLU A 32 -6.50 -3.48 -7.87
C GLU A 32 -5.85 -4.66 -7.15
N ALA A 33 -4.98 -5.43 -7.82
CA ALA A 33 -4.34 -6.61 -7.23
C ALA A 33 -3.44 -6.23 -6.03
N ALA A 34 -2.61 -5.19 -6.18
CA ALA A 34 -1.80 -4.64 -5.10
C ALA A 34 -2.67 -4.09 -3.97
N TRP A 35 -3.75 -3.37 -4.29
CA TRP A 35 -4.68 -2.86 -3.28
C TRP A 35 -5.28 -3.99 -2.45
N ARG A 36 -5.77 -5.06 -3.10
CA ARG A 36 -6.37 -6.22 -2.42
C ARG A 36 -5.35 -6.92 -1.52
N ALA A 37 -4.11 -7.08 -1.98
CA ALA A 37 -3.04 -7.68 -1.19
C ALA A 37 -2.74 -6.86 0.07
N LEU A 38 -2.55 -5.54 -0.09
CA LEU A 38 -2.32 -4.62 1.03
C LEU A 38 -3.48 -4.59 2.02
N GLU A 39 -4.73 -4.71 1.53
CA GLU A 39 -5.91 -4.83 2.38
C GLU A 39 -5.88 -6.11 3.24
N GLN A 40 -5.42 -7.25 2.70
CA GLN A 40 -5.26 -8.49 3.47
C GLN A 40 -4.18 -8.36 4.55
N ILE A 41 -3.05 -7.74 4.22
CA ILE A 41 -1.97 -7.46 5.17
C ILE A 41 -2.49 -6.59 6.31
N HIS A 42 -3.26 -5.53 6.00
CA HIS A 42 -3.88 -4.68 7.01
C HIS A 42 -4.83 -5.47 7.94
N LYS A 43 -5.51 -6.49 7.42
CA LYS A 43 -6.38 -7.40 8.19
C LYS A 43 -5.60 -8.47 8.99
N GLY A 44 -4.28 -8.47 8.92
CA GLY A 44 -3.40 -9.39 9.66
C GLY A 44 -3.09 -10.70 8.92
N ALA A 45 -3.38 -10.78 7.63
CA ALA A 45 -2.97 -11.93 6.81
C ALA A 45 -1.44 -11.98 6.65
N SER A 46 -0.90 -13.16 6.35
CA SER A 46 0.51 -13.30 5.99
C SER A 46 0.79 -12.70 4.61
N LEU A 47 2.06 -12.39 4.32
CA LEU A 47 2.49 -11.96 2.98
C LEU A 47 2.11 -12.98 1.91
N GLU A 48 2.27 -14.27 2.19
CA GLU A 48 1.92 -15.36 1.27
C GLU A 48 0.43 -15.31 0.90
N GLN A 49 -0.46 -15.21 1.90
CA GLN A 49 -1.91 -15.10 1.67
C GLN A 49 -2.28 -13.84 0.88
N ALA A 50 -1.61 -12.72 1.17
CA ALA A 50 -1.85 -11.47 0.47
C ALA A 50 -1.43 -11.55 -1.01
N PHE A 51 -0.29 -12.17 -1.32
CA PHE A 51 0.15 -12.38 -2.70
C PHE A 51 -0.71 -13.39 -3.45
N GLU A 52 -1.21 -14.42 -2.77
CA GLU A 52 -2.17 -15.33 -3.36
C GLU A 52 -3.44 -14.58 -3.81
N VAL A 53 -3.96 -13.66 -2.98
CA VAL A 53 -5.09 -12.80 -3.36
C VAL A 53 -4.75 -11.87 -4.54
N ALA A 54 -3.52 -11.32 -4.59
CA ALA A 54 -3.08 -10.52 -5.72
C ALA A 54 -3.11 -11.33 -7.03
N LEU A 55 -2.54 -12.54 -7.01
CA LEU A 55 -2.48 -13.45 -8.16
C LEU A 55 -3.86 -13.97 -8.59
N GLN A 56 -4.77 -14.18 -7.63
CA GLN A 56 -6.17 -14.52 -7.92
C GLN A 56 -6.92 -13.35 -8.57
N THR A 57 -6.58 -12.11 -8.21
CA THR A 57 -7.18 -10.90 -8.81
C THR A 57 -6.60 -10.64 -10.20
N GLN A 58 -5.28 -10.78 -10.35
CA GLN A 58 -4.56 -10.60 -11.60
C GLN A 58 -3.39 -11.60 -11.68
N ALA A 59 -3.50 -12.58 -12.58
CA ALA A 59 -2.52 -13.66 -12.71
C ALA A 59 -1.11 -13.19 -13.10
N GLU A 60 -1.01 -12.02 -13.74
CA GLU A 60 0.25 -11.41 -14.18
C GLU A 60 0.87 -10.49 -13.11
N PHE A 61 0.34 -10.46 -11.88
CA PHE A 61 0.86 -9.62 -10.82
C PHE A 61 2.32 -9.97 -10.49
N ASP A 62 3.23 -8.99 -10.62
CA ASP A 62 4.63 -9.16 -10.27
C ASP A 62 4.84 -9.01 -8.75
N VAL A 63 4.89 -10.17 -8.09
CA VAL A 63 5.10 -10.28 -6.63
C VAL A 63 6.40 -9.62 -6.18
N ALA A 64 7.49 -9.79 -6.94
CA ALA A 64 8.81 -9.29 -6.54
C ALA A 64 8.85 -7.76 -6.64
N GLN A 65 8.30 -7.20 -7.71
CA GLN A 65 8.17 -5.77 -7.88
C GLN A 65 7.25 -5.16 -6.81
N GLY A 66 6.08 -5.76 -6.58
CA GLY A 66 5.12 -5.29 -5.58
C GLY A 66 5.73 -5.23 -4.17
N LEU A 67 6.38 -6.32 -3.73
CA LEU A 67 7.05 -6.35 -2.44
C LEU A 67 8.13 -5.27 -2.30
N SER A 68 8.95 -5.10 -3.33
CA SER A 68 10.04 -4.11 -3.34
C SER A 68 9.50 -2.68 -3.19
N GLN A 69 8.43 -2.35 -3.91
CA GLN A 69 7.77 -1.05 -3.81
C GLN A 69 7.18 -0.79 -2.43
N TRP A 70 6.50 -1.79 -1.83
CA TRP A 70 5.87 -1.64 -0.52
C TRP A 70 6.89 -1.45 0.60
N LEU A 71 8.07 -2.07 0.49
CA LEU A 71 9.19 -1.83 1.39
C LEU A 71 9.75 -0.41 1.22
N GLU A 72 9.91 0.07 -0.02
CA GLU A 72 10.37 1.44 -0.29
C GLU A 72 9.40 2.50 0.26
N TRP A 73 8.10 2.19 0.28
CA TRP A 73 7.06 3.09 0.76
C TRP A 73 6.81 3.00 2.28
N ASP A 74 7.62 2.22 3.03
CA ASP A 74 7.41 1.96 4.46
C ASP A 74 5.97 1.45 4.76
N CYS A 75 5.40 0.62 3.88
CA CYS A 75 4.04 0.08 4.07
C CYS A 75 3.92 -0.87 5.27
N PHE A 76 5.05 -1.37 5.79
CA PHE A 76 5.10 -2.29 6.91
C PHE A 76 5.62 -1.57 8.15
N ALA A 77 4.88 -1.68 9.25
CA ALA A 77 5.39 -1.22 10.53
C ALA A 77 6.47 -2.20 11.04
N ASP A 78 7.52 -1.67 11.65
CA ASP A 78 8.46 -2.49 12.41
C ASP A 78 7.69 -3.16 13.55
N LEU A 79 7.62 -4.49 13.51
CA LEU A 79 6.94 -5.30 14.52
C LEU A 79 7.80 -5.51 15.77
N THR A 80 8.89 -4.76 15.93
CA THR A 80 9.62 -4.76 17.20
C THR A 80 8.63 -4.51 18.33
N PRO A 81 8.42 -5.48 19.24
CA PRO A 81 7.56 -5.24 20.37
C PRO A 81 8.16 -4.05 21.10
N HIS A 82 7.38 -2.97 21.23
CA HIS A 82 7.68 -1.93 22.21
C HIS A 82 7.65 -2.62 23.57
N VAL A 83 8.79 -3.19 23.99
CA VAL A 83 9.05 -3.48 25.39
C VAL A 83 8.99 -2.11 26.02
N ASN A 84 7.91 -1.85 26.75
CA ASN A 84 7.70 -0.63 27.52
C ASN A 84 8.97 -0.31 28.32
N SER A 85 9.85 0.53 27.77
CA SER A 85 10.99 1.06 28.48
C SER A 85 10.51 2.22 29.34
N PHE A 86 9.71 1.88 30.35
CA PHE A 86 9.49 2.69 31.53
C PHE A 86 10.44 2.26 32.66
N ALA A 87 11.65 1.82 32.30
CA ALA A 87 12.67 1.51 33.29
C ALA A 87 13.40 2.80 33.69
N SER A 88 13.15 3.20 34.94
CA SER A 88 13.92 4.12 35.79
C SER A 88 13.75 5.62 35.58
N GLN A 89 12.68 6.16 36.16
CA GLN A 89 12.89 7.26 37.11
C GLN A 89 13.60 6.70 38.35
N ARG A 90 14.88 7.03 38.54
CA ARG A 90 15.54 7.18 39.85
C ARG A 90 16.72 8.11 39.71
#